data_AF-A0A0G4GXT2-F1
#
_entry.id   AF-A0A0G4GXT2-F1
#
_cell.length_a   1.000
_cell.length_b   1.000
_cell.length_c   1.000
_cell.angle_alpha   90.00
_cell.angle_beta   90.00
_cell.angle_gamma   90.00
#
_symmetry.space_group_name_H-M   'P 1'
#
loop_
_entity.id
_entity.type
_entity.pdbx_description
1 polymer ?
#
loop_
_entity_poly.entity_id
_entity_poly.type
_entity_poly.pdbx_seq_one_letter_code
_entity_poly.pdbx_strand_id
1 'polypeptide(L)'
;MSPDPNRRAALRSQISGSHLDDVDTMLYEVRRRVDEHISRLALADVLAFDIGGDVEAGLKVVYVLERGSGEEWRAMGRFLRLAFIYRLTPNTTRPLHLSAASLPTATAFHQLPLAMGIYKIIGQQLTYKGTTLALQQGDNGHYRIRNEALFRVVPLGELPGGHPYAEGYKRTDPVIRCGPVLYRSFSVLLLNRVPRWWRYGEGVGVRSVLWAIIGRDNHRYGRLLLRTDDITKDLGIPFDFRYDRGDLNDAGATDDRRVSQWIPAE
;
A
#
# COMPACT_ATOMS: atom_id res chain seq x y z
N MET A 1 2.34 1.05 -20.60
CA MET A 1 1.68 -0.02 -21.38
C MET A 1 0.29 0.42 -21.80
N SER A 2 -0.02 0.35 -23.11
CA SER A 2 -1.35 0.73 -23.61
C SER A 2 -2.42 -0.28 -23.18
N PRO A 3 -3.64 0.15 -22.82
CA PRO A 3 -4.76 -0.77 -22.61
C PRO A 3 -5.25 -1.40 -23.92
N ASP A 4 -4.90 -0.82 -25.08
CA ASP A 4 -5.28 -1.29 -26.40
C ASP A 4 -4.49 -2.57 -26.79
N PRO A 5 -5.17 -3.71 -27.05
CA PRO A 5 -4.52 -4.95 -27.46
C PRO A 5 -3.78 -4.83 -28.80
N ASN A 6 -4.25 -4.02 -29.75
CA ASN A 6 -3.63 -3.88 -31.07
C ASN A 6 -2.31 -3.11 -30.97
N ARG A 7 -2.26 -2.06 -30.15
CA ARG A 7 -1.01 -1.34 -29.86
C ARG A 7 0.01 -2.21 -29.15
N ARG A 8 -0.43 -3.09 -28.23
CA ARG A 8 0.47 -4.05 -27.57
C ARG A 8 1.00 -5.10 -28.56
N ALA A 9 0.15 -5.62 -29.45
CA ALA A 9 0.57 -6.56 -30.49
C ALA A 9 1.59 -5.94 -31.45
N ALA A 10 1.37 -4.68 -31.86
CA ALA A 10 2.31 -3.95 -32.70
C ALA A 10 3.69 -3.76 -32.01
N LEU A 11 3.69 -3.38 -30.72
CA LEU A 11 4.94 -3.25 -29.95
C LEU A 11 5.67 -4.59 -29.83
N ARG A 12 4.94 -5.68 -29.55
CA ARG A 12 5.53 -7.04 -29.52
C ARG A 12 6.17 -7.40 -30.86
N SER A 13 5.45 -7.15 -31.95
CA SER A 13 5.97 -7.39 -33.30
C SER A 13 7.22 -6.58 -33.61
N GLN A 14 7.33 -5.36 -33.10
CA GLN A 14 8.53 -4.54 -33.23
C GLN A 14 9.70 -5.13 -32.43
N ILE A 15 9.49 -5.47 -31.15
CA ILE A 15 10.53 -6.07 -30.30
C ILE A 15 11.02 -7.40 -30.88
N SER A 16 10.12 -8.26 -31.35
CA SER A 16 10.47 -9.55 -31.96
C SER A 16 11.18 -9.41 -33.31
N GLY A 17 11.01 -8.28 -34.00
CA GLY A 17 11.69 -7.98 -35.26
C GLY A 17 12.99 -7.19 -35.12
N SER A 18 13.37 -6.79 -33.90
CA SER A 18 14.59 -6.02 -33.62
C SER A 18 15.85 -6.90 -33.64
N HIS A 19 17.00 -6.28 -33.89
CA HIS A 19 18.30 -6.94 -33.77
C HIS A 19 18.62 -7.25 -32.29
N LEU A 20 19.41 -8.29 -32.03
CA LEU A 20 19.74 -8.71 -30.66
C LEU A 20 20.42 -7.59 -29.84
N ASP A 21 21.36 -6.86 -30.46
CA ASP A 21 22.04 -5.73 -29.80
C ASP A 21 21.07 -4.59 -29.43
N ASP A 22 20.01 -4.39 -30.22
CA ASP A 22 18.97 -3.41 -29.93
C ASP A 22 18.13 -3.85 -28.73
N VAL A 23 17.80 -5.15 -28.66
CA VAL A 23 17.05 -5.74 -27.53
C VAL A 23 17.85 -5.65 -26.23
N ASP A 24 19.14 -5.93 -26.26
CA ASP A 24 20.02 -5.81 -25.09
C ASP A 24 20.13 -4.35 -24.62
N THR A 25 20.24 -3.41 -25.56
CA THR A 25 20.23 -1.97 -25.26
C THR A 25 18.90 -1.54 -24.63
N MET A 26 17.76 -2.00 -25.18
CA MET A 26 16.44 -1.74 -24.62
C MET A 26 16.30 -2.32 -23.21
N LEU A 27 16.78 -3.54 -22.98
CA LEU A 27 16.76 -4.18 -21.66
C LEU A 27 17.59 -3.40 -20.64
N TYR A 28 18.77 -2.93 -21.03
CA TYR A 28 19.62 -2.11 -20.18
C TYR A 28 18.92 -0.82 -19.76
N GLU A 29 18.33 -0.08 -20.71
CA GLU A 29 17.61 1.15 -20.41
C GLU A 29 16.39 0.93 -19.52
N VAL A 30 15.65 -0.15 -19.74
CA VAL A 30 14.50 -0.51 -18.91
C VAL A 30 14.93 -0.86 -17.49
N ARG A 31 16.03 -1.62 -17.29
CA ARG A 31 16.59 -1.91 -15.96
C ARG A 31 17.00 -0.63 -15.24
N ARG A 32 17.77 0.23 -15.91
CA ARG A 32 18.20 1.53 -15.37
C ARG A 32 17.01 2.36 -14.90
N ARG A 33 15.95 2.43 -15.72
CA ARG A 33 14.72 3.15 -15.39
C ARG A 33 14.02 2.58 -14.15
N VAL A 34 13.91 1.24 -14.05
CA VAL A 34 13.34 0.59 -12.86
C VAL A 34 14.13 0.96 -11.60
N ASP A 35 15.46 0.86 -11.65
CA ASP A 35 16.34 1.16 -10.51
C ASP A 35 16.25 2.63 -10.07
N GLU A 36 16.16 3.55 -11.03
CA GLU A 36 15.91 4.99 -10.77
C GLU A 36 14.59 5.20 -10.04
N HIS A 37 13.51 4.55 -10.48
CA HIS A 37 12.21 4.66 -9.83
C HIS A 37 12.21 4.06 -8.41
N ILE A 38 12.78 2.87 -8.25
CA ILE A 38 12.90 2.19 -6.94
C ILE A 38 13.69 3.06 -5.95
N SER A 39 14.80 3.65 -6.39
CA SER A 39 15.63 4.54 -5.58
C SER A 39 14.88 5.83 -5.21
N ARG A 40 14.27 6.50 -6.20
CA ARG A 40 13.51 7.75 -5.99
C ARG A 40 12.31 7.58 -5.05
N LEU A 41 11.70 6.40 -5.07
CA LEU A 41 10.57 6.05 -4.19
C LEU A 41 11.02 5.55 -2.81
N ALA A 42 12.33 5.46 -2.55
CA ALA A 42 12.91 4.88 -1.34
C ALA A 42 12.38 3.47 -1.05
N LEU A 43 12.45 2.61 -2.07
CA LEU A 43 12.00 1.21 -2.02
C LEU A 43 13.13 0.20 -2.16
N ALA A 44 14.35 0.63 -2.49
CA ALA A 44 15.49 -0.25 -2.80
C ALA A 44 15.77 -1.28 -1.70
N ASP A 45 15.54 -0.91 -0.45
CA ASP A 45 15.73 -1.78 0.70
C ASP A 45 14.59 -2.78 0.91
N VAL A 46 13.42 -2.66 0.26
CA VAL A 46 12.25 -3.51 0.55
C VAL A 46 11.57 -4.12 -0.65
N LEU A 47 11.85 -3.65 -1.87
CA LEU A 47 11.18 -4.11 -3.07
C LEU A 47 12.16 -4.19 -4.24
N ALA A 48 12.13 -5.30 -4.96
CA ALA A 48 12.82 -5.52 -6.22
C ALA A 48 11.87 -6.15 -7.24
N PHE A 49 12.16 -5.98 -8.53
CA PHE A 49 11.39 -6.58 -9.61
C PHE A 49 12.26 -7.50 -10.46
N ASP A 50 11.77 -8.71 -10.67
CA ASP A 50 12.43 -9.67 -11.57
C ASP A 50 11.79 -9.55 -12.96
N ILE A 51 12.53 -8.94 -13.89
CA ILE A 51 12.08 -8.70 -15.27
C ILE A 51 12.44 -9.83 -16.24
N GLY A 52 13.21 -10.84 -15.80
CA GLY A 52 13.49 -12.06 -16.57
C GLY A 52 14.23 -11.89 -17.90
N GLY A 53 14.80 -10.71 -18.19
CA GLY A 53 15.38 -10.42 -19.50
C GLY A 53 14.35 -10.13 -20.61
N ASP A 54 13.12 -9.79 -20.24
CA ASP A 54 12.04 -9.46 -21.17
C ASP A 54 11.76 -7.95 -21.15
N VAL A 55 11.90 -7.30 -22.31
CA VAL A 55 11.67 -5.85 -22.49
C VAL A 55 10.22 -5.48 -22.18
N GLU A 56 9.25 -6.28 -22.61
CA GLU A 56 7.83 -6.03 -22.33
C GLU A 56 7.55 -6.16 -20.83
N ALA A 57 8.13 -7.18 -20.19
CA ALA A 57 8.01 -7.39 -18.76
C ALA A 57 8.57 -6.20 -17.97
N GLY A 58 9.75 -5.70 -18.35
CA GLY A 58 10.34 -4.52 -17.73
C GLY A 58 9.56 -3.23 -18.00
N LEU A 59 9.04 -3.01 -19.21
CA LEU A 59 8.17 -1.87 -19.53
C LEU A 59 6.87 -1.89 -18.71
N LYS A 60 6.36 -3.08 -18.38
CA LYS A 60 5.21 -3.25 -17.49
C LYS A 60 5.54 -2.85 -16.05
N VAL A 61 6.74 -3.19 -15.56
CA VAL A 61 7.25 -2.75 -14.25
C VAL A 61 7.38 -1.22 -14.21
N VAL A 62 8.06 -0.63 -15.20
CA VAL A 62 8.22 0.83 -15.32
C VAL A 62 6.85 1.51 -15.32
N TYR A 63 5.92 1.02 -16.14
CA TYR A 63 4.56 1.55 -16.17
C TYR A 63 3.91 1.54 -14.78
N VAL A 64 3.99 0.44 -14.03
CA VAL A 64 3.41 0.31 -12.69
C VAL A 64 4.07 1.27 -11.68
N LEU A 65 5.39 1.45 -11.76
CA LEU A 65 6.14 2.38 -10.89
C LEU A 65 5.88 3.85 -11.22
N GLU A 66 5.56 4.17 -12.47
CA GLU A 66 5.22 5.53 -12.92
C GLU A 66 3.76 5.93 -12.59
N ARG A 67 2.93 5.01 -12.09
CA ARG A 67 1.55 5.35 -11.69
C ARG A 67 1.56 6.11 -10.35
N GLY A 68 0.85 7.23 -10.33
CA GLY A 68 0.57 8.04 -9.13
C GLY A 68 1.60 9.13 -8.84
N SER A 69 1.48 9.76 -7.67
CA SER A 69 2.43 10.79 -7.18
C SER A 69 3.68 10.16 -6.55
N GLY A 70 3.67 8.84 -6.34
CA GLY A 70 4.67 8.09 -5.60
C GLY A 70 4.43 8.03 -4.09
N GLU A 71 3.43 8.74 -3.57
CA GLU A 71 3.06 8.63 -2.15
C GLU A 71 2.48 7.25 -1.80
N GLU A 72 1.71 6.65 -2.71
CA GLU A 72 1.17 5.30 -2.56
C GLU A 72 2.31 4.29 -2.42
N TRP A 73 3.31 4.39 -3.29
CA TRP A 73 4.52 3.58 -3.23
C TRP A 73 5.31 3.79 -1.94
N ARG A 74 5.53 5.03 -1.50
CA ARG A 74 6.18 5.31 -0.21
C ARG A 74 5.41 4.73 0.97
N ALA A 75 4.08 4.77 0.93
CA ALA A 75 3.23 4.16 1.95
C ALA A 75 3.35 2.63 1.95
N MET A 76 3.35 2.00 0.77
CA MET A 76 3.60 0.56 0.63
C MET A 76 5.01 0.18 1.10
N GLY A 77 6.01 1.04 0.86
CA GLY A 77 7.36 0.85 1.40
C GLY A 77 7.39 0.87 2.93
N ARG A 78 6.61 1.73 3.60
CA ARG A 78 6.48 1.71 5.07
C ARG A 78 5.80 0.43 5.54
N PHE A 79 4.71 0.05 4.87
CA PHE A 79 4.00 -1.20 5.14
C PHE A 79 4.91 -2.42 4.98
N LEU A 80 5.70 -2.51 3.91
CA LEU A 80 6.64 -3.60 3.65
C LEU A 80 7.74 -3.69 4.70
N ARG A 81 8.32 -2.56 5.13
CA ARG A 81 9.30 -2.56 6.23
C ARG A 81 8.71 -3.19 7.49
N LEU A 82 7.48 -2.82 7.85
CA LEU A 82 6.77 -3.45 8.95
C LEU A 82 6.51 -4.93 8.66
N ALA A 83 6.09 -5.30 7.45
CA ALA A 83 5.84 -6.69 7.07
C ALA A 83 7.09 -7.57 7.23
N PHE A 84 8.28 -7.07 6.87
CA PHE A 84 9.55 -7.75 7.12
C PHE A 84 9.86 -7.91 8.60
N ILE A 85 9.73 -6.82 9.38
CA ILE A 85 9.93 -6.84 10.85
C ILE A 85 9.01 -7.89 11.49
N TYR A 86 7.77 -7.97 11.03
CA TYR A 86 6.76 -8.90 11.52
C TYR A 86 6.76 -10.26 10.81
N ARG A 87 7.80 -10.56 10.02
CA ARG A 87 7.97 -11.86 9.33
C ARG A 87 6.72 -12.30 8.55
N LEU A 88 6.00 -11.34 7.96
CA LEU A 88 4.85 -11.60 7.09
C LEU A 88 5.28 -12.03 5.68
N THR A 89 6.58 -12.02 5.40
CA THR A 89 7.18 -12.45 4.15
C THR A 89 7.70 -13.89 4.33
N PRO A 90 7.02 -14.91 3.80
CA PRO A 90 7.45 -16.30 3.97
C PRO A 90 8.77 -16.53 3.24
N ASN A 91 9.82 -16.85 3.99
CA ASN A 91 11.10 -17.33 3.46
C ASN A 91 11.81 -16.44 2.42
N THR A 92 11.41 -15.18 2.26
CA THR A 92 12.09 -14.22 1.40
C THR A 92 13.02 -13.33 2.22
N THR A 93 14.30 -13.35 1.85
CA THR A 93 15.26 -12.33 2.28
C THR A 93 14.82 -10.98 1.71
N ARG A 94 14.88 -9.92 2.53
CA ARG A 94 14.66 -8.55 2.10
C ARG A 94 15.71 -8.18 1.02
N PRO A 95 15.32 -7.54 -0.11
CA PRO A 95 14.01 -7.00 -0.48
C PRO A 95 13.00 -8.04 -1.01
N LEU A 96 11.72 -7.69 -1.05
CA LEU A 96 10.69 -8.57 -1.61
C LEU A 96 10.82 -8.57 -3.14
N HIS A 97 11.10 -9.73 -3.72
CA HIS A 97 11.20 -9.89 -5.17
C HIS A 97 9.83 -10.15 -5.79
N LEU A 98 9.43 -9.28 -6.72
CA LEU A 98 8.18 -9.42 -7.48
C LEU A 98 8.49 -9.77 -8.94
N SER A 99 8.01 -10.91 -9.40
CA SER A 99 8.06 -11.24 -10.83
C SER A 99 7.15 -10.29 -11.63
N ALA A 100 7.66 -9.77 -12.75
CA ALA A 100 6.85 -8.98 -13.69
C ALA A 100 5.63 -9.74 -14.25
N ALA A 101 5.69 -11.08 -14.27
CA ALA A 101 4.56 -11.94 -14.64
C ALA A 101 3.39 -11.84 -13.66
N SER A 102 3.66 -11.58 -12.37
CA SER A 102 2.64 -11.41 -11.33
C SER A 102 1.89 -10.07 -11.41
N LEU A 103 2.41 -9.11 -12.18
CA LEU A 103 1.78 -7.81 -12.32
C LEU A 103 0.45 -7.93 -13.07
N PRO A 104 -0.59 -7.18 -12.67
CA PRO A 104 -1.85 -7.15 -13.40
C PRO A 104 -1.67 -6.52 -14.78
N THR A 105 -2.64 -6.77 -15.67
CA THR A 105 -2.76 -6.01 -16.91
C THR A 105 -3.09 -4.55 -16.60
N ALA A 106 -2.77 -3.62 -17.52
CA ALA A 106 -3.11 -2.20 -17.33
C ALA A 106 -4.60 -2.00 -17.03
N THR A 107 -5.47 -2.70 -17.76
CA THR A 107 -6.94 -2.67 -17.55
C THR A 107 -7.32 -3.14 -16.15
N ALA A 108 -6.80 -4.27 -15.68
CA ALA A 108 -7.08 -4.77 -14.34
C ALA A 108 -6.52 -3.84 -13.24
N PHE A 109 -5.38 -3.20 -13.50
CA PHE A 109 -4.79 -2.22 -12.57
C PHE A 109 -5.65 -0.96 -12.44
N HIS A 110 -6.33 -0.53 -13.52
CA HIS A 110 -7.23 0.63 -13.51
C HIS A 110 -8.58 0.38 -12.82
N GLN A 111 -8.95 -0.87 -12.55
CA GLN A 111 -10.20 -1.19 -11.87
C GLN A 111 -10.16 -0.91 -10.36
N LEU A 112 -8.97 -0.71 -9.79
CA LEU A 112 -8.79 -0.43 -8.37
C LEU A 112 -8.15 0.95 -8.17
N PRO A 113 -8.44 1.60 -7.04
CA PRO A 113 -7.58 2.68 -6.55
C PRO A 113 -6.12 2.22 -6.50
N LEU A 114 -5.20 3.12 -6.87
CA LEU A 114 -3.79 2.78 -7.06
C LEU A 114 -3.16 2.06 -5.85
N ALA A 115 -3.36 2.57 -4.63
CA ALA A 115 -2.83 1.96 -3.42
C ALA A 115 -3.36 0.53 -3.20
N MET A 116 -4.63 0.28 -3.53
CA MET A 116 -5.23 -1.06 -3.48
C MET A 116 -4.69 -1.97 -4.57
N GLY A 117 -4.47 -1.44 -5.79
CA GLY A 117 -3.85 -2.18 -6.89
C GLY A 117 -2.43 -2.60 -6.57
N ILE A 118 -1.61 -1.69 -6.01
CA ILE A 118 -0.25 -2.00 -5.57
C ILE A 118 -0.27 -3.05 -4.46
N TYR A 119 -1.12 -2.86 -3.45
CA TYR A 119 -1.25 -3.84 -2.38
C TYR A 119 -1.74 -5.20 -2.87
N LYS A 120 -2.62 -5.27 -3.87
CA LYS A 120 -3.07 -6.54 -4.43
C LYS A 120 -1.90 -7.36 -4.98
N ILE A 121 -0.90 -6.72 -5.56
CA ILE A 121 0.34 -7.36 -6.04
C ILE A 121 1.17 -7.85 -4.85
N ILE A 122 1.43 -6.95 -3.90
CA ILE A 122 2.32 -7.24 -2.76
C ILE A 122 1.71 -8.26 -1.80
N GLY A 123 0.44 -8.08 -1.42
CA GLY A 123 -0.27 -8.88 -0.43
C GLY A 123 -0.43 -10.35 -0.82
N GLN A 124 -0.38 -10.68 -2.11
CA GLN A 124 -0.33 -12.07 -2.59
C GLN A 124 0.97 -12.79 -2.21
N GLN A 125 2.06 -12.05 -2.01
CA GLN A 125 3.37 -12.57 -1.59
C GLN A 125 3.54 -12.59 -0.07
N LEU A 126 2.59 -12.06 0.69
CA LEU A 126 2.65 -12.00 2.14
C LEU A 126 1.77 -13.08 2.75
N THR A 127 2.25 -13.68 3.84
CA THR A 127 1.52 -14.70 4.60
C THR A 127 1.57 -14.42 6.09
N TYR A 128 0.47 -14.72 6.76
CA TYR A 128 0.36 -14.71 8.22
C TYR A 128 -0.25 -16.03 8.68
N LYS A 129 0.46 -16.78 9.53
CA LYS A 129 0.04 -18.12 10.01
C LYS A 129 -0.39 -19.04 8.86
N GLY A 130 0.41 -19.11 7.81
CA GLY A 130 0.15 -19.94 6.63
C GLY A 130 -0.98 -19.44 5.71
N THR A 131 -1.63 -18.31 6.03
CA THR A 131 -2.68 -17.73 5.16
C THR A 131 -2.17 -16.50 4.44
N THR A 132 -2.38 -16.44 3.12
CA THR A 132 -2.00 -15.27 2.30
C THR A 132 -2.77 -14.01 2.72
N LEU A 133 -2.10 -12.86 2.70
CA LEU A 133 -2.69 -11.53 2.93
C LEU A 133 -3.20 -10.92 1.61
N ALA A 134 -3.72 -11.74 0.71
CA ALA A 134 -4.22 -11.29 -0.57
C ALA A 134 -5.45 -10.40 -0.39
N LEU A 135 -5.52 -9.32 -1.16
CA LEU A 135 -6.73 -8.51 -1.28
C LEU A 135 -7.78 -9.29 -2.08
N GLN A 136 -8.90 -9.59 -1.42
CA GLN A 136 -10.04 -10.28 -2.03
C GLN A 136 -11.21 -9.31 -2.16
N GLN A 137 -11.85 -9.34 -3.32
CA GLN A 137 -13.10 -8.62 -3.56
C GLN A 137 -14.25 -9.60 -3.29
N GLY A 138 -15.20 -9.19 -2.45
CA GLY A 138 -16.45 -9.91 -2.23
C GLY A 138 -17.58 -9.33 -3.09
N ASP A 139 -18.76 -9.90 -2.94
CA ASP A 139 -19.96 -9.38 -3.57
C ASP A 139 -20.30 -7.98 -2.99
N ASN A 140 -20.96 -7.15 -3.80
CA ASN A 140 -21.44 -5.81 -3.39
C ASN A 140 -20.33 -4.78 -3.14
N GLY A 141 -19.20 -4.86 -3.84
CA GLY A 141 -18.14 -3.83 -3.80
C GLY A 141 -17.33 -3.78 -2.49
N HIS A 142 -17.50 -4.78 -1.63
CA HIS A 142 -16.71 -4.95 -0.42
C HIS A 142 -15.41 -5.70 -0.71
N TYR A 143 -14.42 -5.49 0.15
CA TYR A 143 -13.12 -6.11 0.11
C TYR A 143 -12.78 -6.71 1.46
N ARG A 144 -11.90 -7.70 1.46
CA ARG A 144 -11.29 -8.26 2.66
C ARG A 144 -9.83 -8.61 2.42
N ILE A 145 -9.10 -8.69 3.51
CA ILE A 145 -7.74 -9.22 3.58
C ILE A 145 -7.81 -10.34 4.62
N ARG A 146 -7.53 -11.58 4.22
CA ARG A 146 -7.69 -12.76 5.09
C ARG A 146 -9.16 -12.89 5.60
N ASN A 147 -9.34 -13.39 6.82
CA ASN A 147 -10.61 -13.51 7.55
C ASN A 147 -10.89 -12.27 8.42
N GLU A 148 -10.37 -11.10 8.02
CA GLU A 148 -10.62 -9.85 8.72
C GLU A 148 -11.98 -9.25 8.34
N ALA A 149 -12.44 -8.29 9.13
CA ALA A 149 -13.66 -7.53 8.86
C ALA A 149 -13.64 -6.92 7.43
N LEU A 150 -14.78 -7.07 6.76
CA LEU A 150 -15.03 -6.47 5.44
C LEU A 150 -14.84 -4.95 5.50
N PHE A 151 -14.35 -4.40 4.39
CA PHE A 151 -14.22 -2.97 4.21
C PHE A 151 -14.65 -2.55 2.81
N ARG A 152 -14.98 -1.28 2.63
CA ARG A 152 -15.30 -0.70 1.32
C ARG A 152 -14.63 0.65 1.13
N VAL A 153 -14.46 1.04 -0.13
CA VAL A 153 -14.09 2.40 -0.48
C VAL A 153 -15.27 3.33 -0.19
N VAL A 154 -15.00 4.49 0.39
CA VAL A 154 -15.98 5.58 0.56
C VAL A 154 -15.66 6.64 -0.49
N PRO A 155 -16.44 6.74 -1.58
CA PRO A 155 -16.30 7.80 -2.57
C PRO A 155 -16.37 9.19 -1.92
N LEU A 156 -15.66 10.16 -2.50
CA LEU A 156 -15.71 11.55 -2.04
C LEU A 156 -17.14 12.11 -1.94
N GLY A 157 -18.02 11.74 -2.87
CA GLY A 157 -19.42 12.18 -2.87
C GLY A 157 -20.31 11.58 -1.77
N GLU A 158 -19.84 10.53 -1.08
CA GLU A 158 -20.54 9.99 0.09
C GLU A 158 -20.13 10.71 1.38
N LEU A 159 -19.03 11.46 1.39
CA LEU A 159 -18.58 12.20 2.57
C LEU A 159 -19.43 13.47 2.75
N PRO A 160 -19.99 13.73 3.96
CA PRO A 160 -20.74 14.94 4.24
C PRO A 160 -19.93 16.22 3.98
N GLY A 161 -20.63 17.32 3.70
CA GLY A 161 -19.99 18.63 3.55
C GLY A 161 -19.18 19.01 4.80
N GLY A 162 -17.92 19.41 4.61
CA GLY A 162 -17.02 19.74 5.71
C GLY A 162 -16.46 18.52 6.47
N HIS A 163 -16.68 17.29 6.00
CA HIS A 163 -16.11 16.10 6.63
C HIS A 163 -14.57 16.16 6.59
N PRO A 164 -13.86 15.87 7.70
CA PRO A 164 -12.42 16.07 7.81
C PRO A 164 -11.58 15.24 6.82
N TYR A 165 -12.13 14.13 6.32
CA TYR A 165 -11.47 13.30 5.30
C TYR A 165 -11.81 13.68 3.86
N ALA A 166 -12.71 14.64 3.64
CA ALA A 166 -12.92 15.22 2.32
C ALA A 166 -11.72 16.12 1.94
N GLU A 167 -11.14 16.81 2.92
CA GLU A 167 -9.94 17.61 2.73
C GLU A 167 -8.71 16.73 2.49
N GLY A 168 -8.09 16.90 1.31
CA GLY A 168 -6.97 16.07 0.88
C GLY A 168 -7.37 14.64 0.50
N TYR A 169 -8.64 14.40 0.16
CA TYR A 169 -9.09 13.10 -0.36
C TYR A 169 -8.31 12.72 -1.62
N LYS A 170 -7.72 11.53 -1.62
CA LYS A 170 -6.95 10.99 -2.76
C LYS A 170 -7.70 9.84 -3.39
N ARG A 171 -8.13 9.97 -4.65
CA ARG A 171 -8.76 8.87 -5.39
C ARG A 171 -7.83 7.65 -5.55
N THR A 172 -6.53 7.90 -5.53
CA THR A 172 -5.48 6.88 -5.64
C THR A 172 -5.25 6.13 -4.32
N ASP A 173 -5.53 6.74 -3.17
CA ASP A 173 -5.46 6.13 -1.84
C ASP A 173 -6.69 6.56 -1.01
N PRO A 174 -7.88 5.99 -1.30
CA PRO A 174 -9.15 6.56 -0.89
C PRO A 174 -9.50 6.22 0.56
N VAL A 175 -10.47 6.96 1.10
CA VAL A 175 -11.05 6.70 2.41
C VAL A 175 -11.66 5.30 2.45
N ILE A 176 -11.41 4.57 3.53
CA ILE A 176 -11.90 3.21 3.72
C ILE A 176 -12.82 3.12 4.92
N ARG A 177 -14.01 2.56 4.71
CA ARG A 177 -14.97 2.17 5.74
C ARG A 177 -14.75 0.71 6.12
N CYS A 178 -14.56 0.44 7.40
CA CYS A 178 -14.42 -0.91 7.94
C CYS A 178 -15.29 -1.06 9.20
N GLY A 179 -16.54 -1.50 9.03
CA GLY A 179 -17.54 -1.50 10.10
C GLY A 179 -17.73 -0.08 10.67
N PRO A 180 -17.66 0.13 12.00
CA PRO A 180 -17.88 1.44 12.61
C PRO A 180 -16.67 2.39 12.52
N VAL A 181 -15.60 1.99 11.82
CA VAL A 181 -14.35 2.74 11.71
C VAL A 181 -14.15 3.25 10.29
N LEU A 182 -13.77 4.52 10.17
CA LEU A 182 -13.37 5.17 8.94
C LEU A 182 -11.87 5.45 8.99
N TYR A 183 -11.13 5.02 7.98
CA TYR A 183 -9.71 5.31 7.82
C TYR A 183 -9.55 6.36 6.73
N ARG A 184 -8.71 7.37 6.97
CA ARG A 184 -8.47 8.46 6.02
C ARG A 184 -7.96 7.98 4.66
N SER A 185 -7.26 6.84 4.63
CA SER A 185 -6.80 6.20 3.39
C SER A 185 -6.70 4.69 3.52
N PHE A 186 -6.56 3.99 2.39
CA PHE A 186 -6.33 2.55 2.36
C PHE A 186 -4.95 2.20 2.93
N SER A 187 -3.92 2.99 2.63
CA SER A 187 -2.60 2.81 3.24
C SER A 187 -2.64 2.88 4.77
N VAL A 188 -3.48 3.75 5.33
CA VAL A 188 -3.68 3.88 6.78
C VAL A 188 -4.38 2.65 7.38
N LEU A 189 -5.37 2.08 6.69
CA LEU A 189 -5.95 0.79 7.07
C LEU A 189 -4.86 -0.29 7.17
N LEU A 190 -3.97 -0.40 6.18
CA LEU A 190 -2.91 -1.40 6.19
C LEU A 190 -1.96 -1.24 7.39
N LEU A 191 -1.51 0.00 7.65
CA LEU A 191 -0.64 0.30 8.79
C LEU A 191 -1.32 0.01 10.13
N ASN A 192 -2.65 0.19 10.22
CA ASN A 192 -3.42 -0.19 11.39
C ASN A 192 -3.55 -1.70 11.59
N ARG A 193 -3.65 -2.47 10.49
CA ARG A 193 -3.86 -3.92 10.52
C ARG A 193 -2.60 -4.69 10.89
N VAL A 194 -1.43 -4.23 10.46
CA VAL A 194 -0.17 -4.92 10.71
C VAL A 194 0.09 -5.20 12.20
N PRO A 195 -0.01 -4.22 13.13
CA PRO A 195 0.11 -4.49 14.57
C PRO A 195 -0.97 -5.44 15.12
N ARG A 196 -2.18 -5.43 14.55
CA ARG A 196 -3.27 -6.32 14.98
C ARG A 196 -2.98 -7.77 14.62
N TRP A 197 -2.42 -8.03 13.43
CA TRP A 197 -1.99 -9.38 13.05
C TRP A 197 -0.87 -9.86 13.98
N TRP A 198 0.01 -8.97 14.42
CA TRP A 198 1.13 -9.34 15.28
C TRP A 198 0.75 -9.72 16.71
N ARG A 199 -0.27 -9.10 17.33
CA ARG A 199 -0.66 -9.36 18.73
C ARG A 199 -0.87 -10.85 19.06
N TYR A 200 -1.13 -11.68 18.05
CA TYR A 200 -1.40 -13.10 18.20
C TYR A 200 -0.31 -14.01 17.62
N GLY A 201 0.85 -13.48 17.21
CA GLY A 201 1.99 -14.27 16.70
C GLY A 201 2.77 -14.97 17.82
N GLU A 202 3.17 -16.22 17.60
CA GLU A 202 4.04 -16.95 18.55
C GLU A 202 5.45 -16.35 18.58
N GLY A 203 6.03 -16.25 19.78
CA GLY A 203 7.43 -15.88 19.99
C GLY A 203 7.74 -14.38 19.98
N VAL A 204 6.74 -13.49 19.85
CA VAL A 204 7.00 -12.04 19.92
C VAL A 204 6.13 -11.35 20.97
N GLY A 205 6.76 -10.95 22.06
CA GLY A 205 6.15 -10.09 23.07
C GLY A 205 5.82 -8.72 22.48
N VAL A 206 4.57 -8.30 22.54
CA VAL A 206 4.17 -6.95 22.14
C VAL A 206 4.58 -5.98 23.24
N ARG A 207 5.33 -4.93 22.89
CA ARG A 207 5.31 -3.66 23.63
C ARG A 207 4.69 -2.60 22.73
N SER A 208 3.37 -2.41 22.82
CA SER A 208 2.71 -1.25 22.22
C SER A 208 3.20 -0.04 23.00
N VAL A 209 4.17 0.70 22.45
CA VAL A 209 4.91 1.71 23.23
C VAL A 209 4.00 2.86 23.63
N LEU A 210 3.07 3.26 22.76
CA LEU A 210 2.12 4.32 23.06
C LEU A 210 0.79 4.12 22.33
N TRP A 211 -0.26 3.80 23.08
CA TRP A 211 -1.63 3.98 22.63
C TRP A 211 -2.21 5.19 23.35
N ALA A 212 -2.64 6.20 22.60
CA ALA A 212 -3.30 7.36 23.17
C ALA A 212 -4.56 7.62 22.35
N ILE A 213 -5.73 7.46 22.97
CA ILE A 213 -6.95 8.07 22.45
C ILE A 213 -6.82 9.57 22.68
N ILE A 214 -6.66 10.32 21.60
CA ILE A 214 -6.54 11.76 21.65
C ILE A 214 -7.71 12.29 20.85
N GLY A 215 -8.82 12.53 21.56
CA GLY A 215 -9.97 13.18 20.96
C GLY A 215 -9.60 14.56 20.40
N ARG A 216 -10.36 15.01 19.41
CA ARG A 216 -10.12 16.27 18.69
C ARG A 216 -10.04 17.50 19.62
N ASP A 217 -10.83 17.50 20.69
CA ASP A 217 -10.86 18.60 21.68
C ASP A 217 -9.68 18.58 22.65
N ASN A 218 -8.85 17.54 22.60
CA ASN A 218 -7.64 17.49 23.38
C ASN A 218 -6.61 18.45 22.76
N HIS A 219 -6.17 19.45 23.52
CA HIS A 219 -5.13 20.40 23.11
C HIS A 219 -3.82 19.74 22.61
N ARG A 220 -3.57 18.48 23.01
CA ARG A 220 -2.43 17.69 22.51
C ARG A 220 -2.62 17.20 21.07
N TYR A 221 -3.85 17.11 20.58
CA TYR A 221 -4.18 16.70 19.22
C TYR A 221 -3.57 17.66 18.19
N GLY A 222 -3.77 18.97 18.37
CA GLY A 222 -3.15 20.00 17.52
C GLY A 222 -1.63 19.98 17.58
N ARG A 223 -1.03 19.78 18.77
CA ARG A 223 0.43 19.63 18.92
C ARG A 223 0.97 18.39 18.21
N LEU A 224 0.24 17.29 18.19
CA LEU A 224 0.63 16.08 17.49
C LEU A 224 0.44 16.20 15.97
N LEU A 225 -0.56 16.93 15.49
CA LEU A 225 -0.74 17.23 14.07
C LEU A 225 0.32 18.20 13.53
N LEU A 226 0.77 19.15 14.35
CA LEU A 226 1.78 20.15 13.96
C LEU A 226 3.23 19.65 14.11
N ARG A 227 3.48 18.65 14.97
CA ARG A 227 4.81 18.03 15.16
C ARG A 227 5.01 16.71 14.42
N THR A 228 4.09 16.29 13.56
CA THR A 228 4.26 15.04 12.79
C THR A 228 5.38 15.11 11.76
N ASP A 229 5.84 16.30 11.40
CA ASP A 229 7.05 16.45 10.58
C ASP A 229 8.32 16.02 11.35
N ASP A 230 8.27 16.01 12.70
CA ASP A 230 9.39 15.69 13.58
C ASP A 230 9.41 14.23 14.09
N ILE A 231 8.31 13.47 13.94
CA ILE A 231 8.30 12.04 14.29
C ILE A 231 8.99 11.29 13.15
N THR A 232 10.29 11.10 13.28
CA THR A 232 11.06 10.27 12.34
C THR A 232 10.49 8.85 12.31
N LYS A 233 10.69 8.13 11.20
CA LYS A 233 10.22 6.73 11.05
C LYS A 233 10.70 5.82 12.20
N ASP A 234 11.78 6.21 12.88
CA ASP A 234 12.40 5.49 13.99
C ASP A 234 11.65 5.70 15.32
N LEU A 235 10.91 6.81 15.47
CA LEU A 235 10.11 7.14 16.65
C LEU A 235 8.69 6.54 16.60
N GLY A 236 8.25 6.11 15.42
CA GLY A 236 6.99 5.40 15.22
C GLY A 236 6.19 5.93 14.04
N ILE A 237 5.21 5.13 13.60
CA ILE A 237 4.35 5.48 12.48
C ILE A 237 3.00 5.92 13.03
N PRO A 238 2.69 7.24 13.03
CA PRO A 238 1.37 7.72 13.40
C PRO A 238 0.36 7.43 12.29
N PHE A 239 -0.87 7.10 12.67
CA PHE A 239 -1.99 7.03 11.74
C PHE A 239 -3.31 7.37 12.45
N ASP A 240 -4.22 7.98 11.68
CA ASP A 240 -5.49 8.51 12.17
C ASP A 240 -6.67 7.65 11.69
N PHE A 241 -7.67 7.49 12.53
CA PHE A 241 -8.96 6.91 12.16
C PHE A 241 -10.09 7.60 12.92
N ARG A 242 -11.30 7.47 12.40
CA ARG A 242 -12.52 8.02 12.99
C ARG A 242 -13.45 6.87 13.35
N TYR A 243 -13.95 6.86 14.56
CA TYR A 243 -15.01 5.96 15.00
C TYR A 243 -16.33 6.72 15.00
N ASP A 244 -17.22 6.40 14.07
CA ASP A 244 -18.48 7.10 13.84
C ASP A 244 -19.69 6.14 13.87
N ARG A 245 -19.48 4.95 14.46
CA ARG A 245 -20.50 3.89 14.61
C ARG A 245 -21.12 3.42 13.28
N GLY A 246 -20.50 3.74 12.15
CA GLY A 246 -20.97 3.40 10.81
C GLY A 246 -21.84 4.48 10.15
N ASP A 247 -22.06 5.61 10.80
CA ASP A 247 -22.79 6.76 10.26
C ASP A 247 -21.82 7.92 10.01
N LEU A 248 -21.67 8.31 8.74
CA LEU A 248 -20.81 9.42 8.34
C LEU A 248 -21.25 10.78 8.93
N ASN A 249 -22.50 10.88 9.38
CA ASN A 249 -23.08 12.07 10.00
C ASN A 249 -23.11 11.99 11.54
N ASP A 250 -22.50 10.98 12.16
CA ASP A 250 -22.52 10.84 13.61
C ASP A 250 -21.86 12.05 14.29
N ALA A 251 -22.70 12.85 14.96
CA ALA A 251 -22.27 14.01 15.73
C ALA A 251 -21.42 13.61 16.96
N GLY A 252 -21.54 12.37 17.42
CA GLY A 252 -20.77 11.77 18.51
C GLY A 252 -19.55 10.99 18.05
N ALA A 253 -19.12 11.13 16.79
CA ALA A 253 -17.96 10.44 16.27
C ALA A 253 -16.65 10.93 16.91
N THR A 254 -15.77 9.99 17.21
CA THR A 254 -14.47 10.25 17.86
C THR A 254 -13.34 10.09 16.85
N ASP A 255 -12.47 11.09 16.78
CA ASP A 255 -11.22 10.99 16.04
C ASP A 255 -10.13 10.43 16.95
N ASP A 256 -9.44 9.40 16.48
CA ASP A 256 -8.39 8.69 17.20
C ASP A 256 -7.09 8.71 16.40
N ARG A 257 -5.98 8.87 17.11
CA ARG A 257 -4.62 8.70 16.57
C ARG A 257 -3.95 7.52 17.24
N ARG A 258 -3.24 6.69 16.46
CA ARG A 258 -2.34 5.66 17.01
C ARG A 258 -0.93 5.91 16.53
N VAL A 259 0.03 5.72 17.42
CA VAL A 259 1.46 5.76 17.10
C VAL A 259 2.03 4.39 17.38
N SER A 260 2.42 3.69 16.32
CA SER A 260 3.11 2.39 16.47
C SER A 260 4.60 2.63 16.45
N GLN A 261 5.26 2.51 17.61
CA GLN A 261 6.72 2.47 17.70
C GLN A 261 7.18 1.01 17.84
N TRP A 262 8.30 0.70 17.21
CA TRP A 262 8.93 -0.61 17.28
C TRP A 262 10.18 -0.53 18.17
N ILE A 263 10.37 -1.54 19.00
CA ILE A 263 11.59 -1.76 19.76
C ILE A 263 12.04 -3.21 19.42
N PRO A 264 13.25 -3.43 18.88
CA PRO A 264 13.75 -4.78 18.65
C PRO A 264 13.79 -5.56 19.97
N ALA A 265 13.41 -6.83 19.92
CA ALA A 265 13.72 -7.75 21.02
C ALA A 265 15.22 -8.05 20.96
N GLU A 266 15.91 -7.83 22.08
CA GLU A 266 17.30 -8.28 22.31
C GLU A 266 17.40 -9.81 22.36
#